data_AF-M5FYW8-F1
#
_entry.id   AF-M5FYW8-F1
#
_cell.length_a   1.000
_cell.length_b   1.000
_cell.length_c   1.000
_cell.angle_alpha   90.00
_cell.angle_beta   90.00
_cell.angle_gamma   90.00
#
_symmetry.space_group_name_H-M   'P 1'
#
loop_
_entity.id
_entity.type
_entity.pdbx_description
1 polymer ?
#
loop_
_entity_poly.entity_id
_entity_poly.type
_entity_poly.pdbx_seq_one_letter_code
_entity_poly.pdbx_strand_id
1 'polypeptide(L)'
;ANVTGKKGGGALLFAVVGAKLSEGLNFSDSLARAVVVVGLPYANLGSAELKERMKYVREAARSAPAPGRIPVRDAGLELYENLCMKAVNQSIGRAIRHKSDWAALILLDKRYASPQIRRKLPRWIDEELKVAANFGAAVKHLGAFYRTKRNG
;
A
#
# COMPACT_ATOMS: atom_id res chain seq x y z
N ALA A 1 -17.03 -19.33 9.33
CA ALA A 1 -18.07 -18.73 10.20
C ALA A 1 -19.25 -18.35 9.32
N ASN A 2 -20.41 -19.00 9.51
CA ASN A 2 -21.63 -18.66 8.77
C ASN A 2 -22.17 -17.34 9.30
N VAL A 3 -22.21 -16.32 8.44
CA VAL A 3 -22.90 -15.06 8.73
C VAL A 3 -24.24 -15.10 8.01
N THR A 4 -25.29 -15.49 8.73
CA THR A 4 -26.68 -15.26 8.31
C THR A 4 -27.03 -13.79 8.55
N GLY A 5 -26.80 -12.94 7.55
CA GLY A 5 -26.96 -11.49 7.66
C GLY A 5 -28.29 -10.99 7.08
N LYS A 6 -29.17 -10.47 7.93
CA LYS A 6 -30.25 -9.53 7.59
C LYS A 6 -29.77 -8.48 6.57
N LYS A 7 -30.62 -8.11 5.61
CA LYS A 7 -30.42 -6.93 4.74
C LYS A 7 -30.30 -5.66 5.62
N GLY A 8 -29.08 -5.14 5.81
CA GLY A 8 -28.86 -3.81 6.42
C GLY A 8 -27.61 -3.56 7.29
N GLY A 9 -26.67 -4.50 7.44
CA GLY A 9 -25.46 -4.29 8.27
C GLY A 9 -24.18 -3.99 7.48
N GLY A 10 -23.24 -3.26 8.10
CA GLY A 10 -21.84 -3.14 7.64
C GLY A 10 -20.91 -4.02 8.47
N ALA A 11 -19.75 -4.38 7.91
CA ALA A 11 -18.74 -5.18 8.60
C ALA A 11 -17.35 -4.52 8.48
N LEU A 12 -16.51 -4.75 9.49
CA LEU A 12 -15.09 -4.42 9.45
C LEU A 12 -14.28 -5.71 9.48
N LEU A 13 -13.28 -5.78 8.61
CA LEU A 13 -12.35 -6.89 8.57
C LEU A 13 -10.95 -6.36 8.83
N PHE A 14 -10.31 -6.93 9.85
CA PHE A 14 -8.91 -6.65 10.17
C PHE A 14 -8.05 -7.79 9.64
N ALA A 15 -6.98 -7.43 8.93
CA ALA A 15 -6.00 -8.37 8.42
C ALA A 15 -4.60 -7.78 8.53
N VAL A 16 -3.60 -8.66 8.60
CA VAL A 16 -2.18 -8.27 8.64
C VAL A 16 -1.60 -8.41 7.25
N VAL A 17 -0.98 -7.35 6.73
CA VAL A 17 -0.30 -7.37 5.43
C VAL A 17 0.85 -8.38 5.45
N GLY A 18 0.87 -9.29 4.48
CA GLY A 18 1.87 -10.36 4.37
C GLY A 18 1.54 -11.62 5.19
N ALA A 19 0.37 -11.67 5.84
CA ALA A 19 -0.14 -12.90 6.45
C ALA A 19 -1.07 -13.67 5.49
N LYS A 20 -1.20 -14.99 5.70
CA LYS A 20 -2.02 -15.91 4.85
C LYS A 20 -3.43 -15.40 4.54
N LEU A 21 -4.10 -14.75 5.50
CA LEU A 21 -5.44 -14.18 5.30
C LEU A 21 -5.43 -13.05 4.27
N SER A 22 -4.41 -12.18 4.28
CA SER A 22 -4.27 -11.08 3.31
C SER A 22 -3.92 -11.55 1.89
N GLU A 23 -3.52 -12.80 1.73
CA GLU A 23 -3.17 -13.40 0.43
C GLU A 23 -4.34 -14.13 -0.23
N GLY A 24 -5.33 -14.61 0.53
CA GLY A 24 -6.44 -15.41 -0.01
C GLY A 24 -7.78 -14.68 -0.15
N LEU A 25 -7.93 -13.53 0.50
CA LEU A 25 -9.20 -12.79 0.53
C LEU A 25 -9.40 -11.97 -0.75
N ASN A 26 -10.52 -12.21 -1.42
CA ASN A 26 -10.97 -11.51 -2.60
C ASN A 26 -12.24 -10.74 -2.25
N PHE A 27 -12.17 -9.41 -2.28
CA PHE A 27 -13.33 -8.56 -2.00
C PHE A 27 -13.97 -8.18 -3.33
N SER A 28 -15.03 -8.88 -3.73
CA SER A 28 -15.82 -8.51 -4.90
C SER A 28 -16.84 -7.42 -4.55
N ASP A 29 -16.94 -6.44 -5.44
CA ASP A 29 -18.01 -5.45 -5.49
C ASP A 29 -18.28 -4.82 -4.10
N SER A 30 -19.50 -4.93 -3.61
CA SER A 30 -19.99 -4.29 -2.39
C SER A 30 -19.29 -4.69 -1.07
N LEU A 31 -18.40 -5.67 -1.06
CA LEU A 31 -17.75 -6.18 0.16
C LEU A 31 -16.75 -5.18 0.79
N ALA A 32 -16.11 -4.31 -0.01
CA ALA A 32 -15.15 -3.32 0.50
C ALA A 32 -15.29 -1.97 -0.22
N ARG A 33 -16.05 -1.03 0.38
CA ARG A 33 -16.16 0.37 -0.11
C ARG A 33 -15.08 1.30 0.45
N ALA A 34 -14.33 0.83 1.45
CA ALA A 34 -13.20 1.51 2.04
C ALA A 34 -12.10 0.48 2.32
N VAL A 35 -10.88 0.76 1.88
CA VAL A 35 -9.69 -0.03 2.17
C VAL A 35 -8.73 0.88 2.93
N VAL A 36 -8.36 0.47 4.15
CA VAL A 36 -7.45 1.25 4.99
C VAL A 36 -6.17 0.46 5.18
N VAL A 37 -5.05 1.02 4.69
CA VAL A 37 -3.71 0.50 4.96
C VAL A 37 -3.12 1.31 6.09
N VAL A 38 -2.89 0.69 7.24
CA VAL A 38 -2.35 1.34 8.43
C VAL A 38 -0.84 1.08 8.50
N GLY A 39 -0.05 2.15 8.49
CA GLY A 39 1.40 2.05 8.56
C GLY A 39 2.06 1.53 7.28
N LEU A 40 3.34 1.17 7.41
CA LEU A 40 4.14 0.53 6.37
C LEU A 40 4.68 -0.82 6.91
N PRO A 41 4.43 -1.95 6.23
CA PRO A 41 4.80 -3.30 6.67
C PRO A 41 6.29 -3.58 6.43
N TYR A 42 7.14 -2.81 7.09
CA TYR A 42 8.58 -2.99 7.01
C TYR A 42 9.01 -4.29 7.68
N ALA A 43 9.88 -5.04 7.00
CA ALA A 43 10.50 -6.23 7.59
C ALA A 43 11.43 -5.86 8.75
N ASN A 44 11.66 -6.80 9.65
CA ASN A 44 12.57 -6.61 10.78
C ASN A 44 14.02 -6.49 10.29
N LEU A 45 14.61 -5.29 10.40
CA LEU A 45 16.02 -5.02 10.08
C LEU A 45 17.00 -5.87 10.91
N GLY A 46 16.57 -6.38 12.07
CA GLY A 46 17.37 -7.26 12.91
C GLY A 46 17.60 -8.65 12.31
N SER A 47 16.76 -9.09 11.36
CA SER A 47 16.83 -10.43 10.75
C SER A 47 18.15 -10.66 10.01
N ALA A 48 18.84 -11.76 10.34
CA ALA A 48 20.10 -12.14 9.68
C ALA A 48 19.92 -12.30 8.17
N GLU A 49 18.81 -12.91 7.74
CA GLU A 49 18.49 -13.10 6.32
C GLU A 49 18.36 -11.76 5.58
N LEU A 50 17.63 -10.80 6.16
CA LEU A 50 17.46 -9.49 5.54
C LEU A 50 18.77 -8.71 5.48
N LYS A 51 19.57 -8.76 6.56
CA LYS A 51 20.89 -8.13 6.61
C LYS A 51 21.80 -8.66 5.50
N GLU A 52 21.83 -9.98 5.32
CA GLU A 52 22.66 -10.61 4.29
C GLU A 52 22.17 -10.26 2.88
N ARG A 53 20.85 -10.29 2.63
CA ARG A 53 20.28 -9.86 1.35
C ARG A 53 20.61 -8.40 1.03
N MET A 54 20.51 -7.50 2.01
CA MET A 54 20.87 -6.09 1.83
C MET A 54 22.37 -5.91 1.57
N LYS A 55 23.24 -6.66 2.26
CA LYS A 55 24.68 -6.66 2.04
C LYS A 55 25.03 -7.13 0.63
N TYR A 56 24.48 -8.27 0.21
CA TYR A 56 24.69 -8.82 -1.13
C TYR A 56 24.30 -7.82 -2.23
N VAL A 57 23.12 -7.18 -2.13
CA VAL A 57 22.68 -6.20 -3.14
C VAL A 57 23.54 -4.94 -3.14
N ARG A 58 24.05 -4.50 -1.98
CA ARG A 58 25.01 -3.39 -1.91
C ARG A 58 26.32 -3.73 -2.59
N GLU A 59 26.84 -4.93 -2.39
CA GLU A 59 28.08 -5.40 -3.02
C GLU A 59 27.91 -5.55 -4.54
N ALA A 60 26.82 -6.18 -4.99
CA ALA A 60 26.50 -6.31 -6.40
C ALA A 60 26.39 -4.95 -7.11
N ALA A 61 25.78 -3.95 -6.46
CA ALA A 61 25.67 -2.59 -7.01
C ALA A 61 27.02 -1.86 -7.13
N ARG A 62 28.01 -2.21 -6.29
CA ARG A 62 29.38 -1.65 -6.36
C ARG A 62 30.20 -2.27 -7.50
N SER A 63 29.93 -3.53 -7.82
CA SER A 63 30.64 -4.27 -8.86
C SER A 63 30.07 -4.04 -10.28
N ALA A 64 28.92 -3.38 -10.40
CA ALA A 64 28.32 -3.04 -11.69
C ALA A 64 29.05 -1.85 -12.35
N PRO A 65 29.37 -1.91 -13.66
CA PRO A 65 29.96 -0.77 -14.37
C PRO A 65 28.97 0.40 -14.44
N ALA A 66 29.23 1.47 -13.69
CA ALA A 66 28.39 2.66 -13.69
C ALA A 66 29.04 3.81 -14.51
N PRO A 67 28.41 4.29 -15.59
CA PRO A 67 28.82 5.52 -16.26
C PRO A 67 28.38 6.73 -15.41
N GLY A 68 29.35 7.55 -14.98
CA GLY A 68 29.08 8.83 -14.31
C GLY A 68 28.64 8.68 -12.84
N ARG A 69 29.45 9.22 -11.93
CA ARG A 69 29.24 9.22 -10.48
C ARG A 69 28.01 10.04 -10.06
N ILE A 70 26.80 9.50 -10.25
CA ILE A 70 25.62 9.93 -9.49
C ILE A 70 25.60 9.07 -8.22
N PRO A 71 25.46 9.64 -7.01
CA PRO A 71 25.38 8.84 -5.79
C PRO A 71 24.17 7.91 -5.90
N VAL A 72 24.44 6.64 -6.19
CA VAL A 72 23.41 5.61 -6.28
C VAL A 72 22.84 5.47 -4.88
N ARG A 73 21.53 5.73 -4.74
CA ARG A 73 20.75 5.48 -3.53
C ARG A 73 21.13 4.10 -2.98
N ASP A 74 21.39 3.96 -1.67
CA ASP A 74 21.82 2.71 -1.06
C ASP A 74 20.93 1.55 -1.54
N ALA A 75 21.50 0.66 -2.37
CA ALA A 75 20.76 -0.41 -3.04
C ALA A 75 20.14 -1.41 -2.04
N GLY A 76 20.75 -1.57 -0.86
CA GLY A 76 20.20 -2.37 0.22
C GLY A 76 18.97 -1.70 0.84
N LEU A 77 19.02 -0.38 1.06
CA LEU A 77 17.86 0.38 1.53
C LEU A 77 16.73 0.43 0.50
N GLU A 78 17.08 0.53 -0.79
CA GLU A 78 16.14 0.45 -1.91
C GLU A 78 15.40 -0.89 -1.92
N LEU A 79 16.13 -2.01 -1.76
CA LEU A 79 15.55 -3.35 -1.60
C LEU A 79 14.59 -3.39 -0.41
N TYR A 80 15.00 -2.87 0.75
CA TYR A 80 14.19 -2.87 1.96
C TYR A 80 12.85 -2.16 1.79
N GLU A 81 12.87 -0.97 1.20
CA GLU A 81 11.65 -0.22 0.87
C GLU A 81 10.80 -0.92 -0.20
N ASN A 82 11.44 -1.54 -1.19
CA ASN A 82 10.74 -2.27 -2.25
C ASN A 82 10.01 -3.49 -1.71
N LEU A 83 10.59 -4.22 -0.74
CA LEU A 83 9.90 -5.33 -0.07
C LEU A 83 8.63 -4.84 0.65
N CYS A 84 8.74 -3.74 1.40
CA CYS A 84 7.61 -3.12 2.08
C CYS A 84 6.50 -2.70 1.10
N MET A 85 6.86 -1.96 0.05
CA MET A 85 5.88 -1.44 -0.91
C MET A 85 5.30 -2.54 -1.82
N LYS A 86 6.06 -3.60 -2.10
CA LYS A 86 5.55 -4.78 -2.80
C LYS A 86 4.40 -5.41 -2.00
N ALA A 87 4.56 -5.59 -0.69
CA ALA A 87 3.51 -6.14 0.16
C ALA A 87 2.25 -5.25 0.19
N VAL A 88 2.43 -3.92 0.34
CA VAL A 88 1.34 -2.93 0.30
C VAL A 88 0.58 -3.00 -1.03
N ASN A 89 1.30 -2.92 -2.15
CA ASN A 89 0.69 -2.89 -3.47
C ASN A 89 -0.02 -4.20 -3.81
N GLN A 90 0.50 -5.34 -3.33
CA GLN A 90 -0.17 -6.62 -3.44
C GLN A 90 -1.48 -6.65 -2.66
N SER A 91 -1.50 -6.14 -1.42
CA SER A 91 -2.73 -6.04 -0.64
C SER A 91 -3.77 -5.13 -1.30
N ILE A 92 -3.36 -3.97 -1.84
CA ILE A 92 -4.26 -3.05 -2.54
C ILE A 92 -4.83 -3.67 -3.80
N GLY A 93 -3.98 -4.31 -4.63
CA GLY A 93 -4.42 -4.94 -5.88
C GLY A 93 -5.38 -6.13 -5.67
N ARG A 94 -5.40 -6.73 -4.48
CA ARG A 94 -6.40 -7.74 -4.10
C ARG A 94 -7.73 -7.13 -3.66
N ALA A 95 -7.69 -5.91 -3.13
CA ALA A 95 -8.87 -5.21 -2.64
C ALA A 95 -9.59 -4.39 -3.72
N ILE A 96 -8.90 -3.98 -4.79
CA ILE A 96 -9.47 -3.21 -5.91
C ILE A 96 -9.20 -3.97 -7.21
N ARG A 97 -10.23 -4.64 -7.76
CA ARG A 97 -10.05 -5.75 -8.72
C ARG A 97 -10.27 -5.41 -10.19
N HIS A 98 -11.13 -4.43 -10.53
CA HIS A 98 -11.37 -4.09 -11.93
C HIS A 98 -11.77 -2.62 -12.12
N LYS A 99 -11.63 -2.13 -13.37
CA LYS A 99 -11.84 -0.73 -13.77
C LYS A 99 -13.22 -0.17 -13.42
N SER A 100 -14.23 -1.04 -13.36
CA SER A 100 -15.61 -0.66 -13.02
C SER A 100 -15.90 -0.65 -11.52
N ASP A 101 -14.95 -1.09 -10.69
CA ASP A 101 -15.09 -1.09 -9.24
C ASP A 101 -14.49 0.18 -8.61
N TRP A 102 -15.09 0.64 -7.52
CA TRP A 102 -14.64 1.83 -6.81
C TRP A 102 -14.57 1.59 -5.30
N ALA A 103 -13.48 2.02 -4.68
CA ALA A 103 -13.33 2.03 -3.23
C ALA A 103 -12.48 3.22 -2.82
N ALA A 104 -12.75 3.77 -1.63
CA ALA A 104 -11.83 4.74 -1.05
C ALA A 104 -10.61 3.99 -0.52
N LEU A 105 -9.42 4.30 -1.03
CA LEU A 105 -8.15 3.83 -0.48
C LEU A 105 -7.58 4.87 0.48
N ILE A 106 -7.35 4.46 1.73
CA ILE A 106 -6.84 5.33 2.80
C ILE A 106 -5.48 4.78 3.23
N LEU A 107 -4.42 5.55 2.94
CA LEU A 107 -3.04 5.24 3.33
C LEU A 107 -2.71 6.00 4.62
N LEU A 108 -2.82 5.33 5.76
CA LEU A 108 -2.70 5.95 7.08
C LEU A 108 -1.25 5.86 7.60
N ASP A 109 -0.36 6.64 6.98
CA ASP A 109 1.00 6.89 7.46
C ASP A 109 1.59 8.14 6.75
N LYS A 110 2.24 9.05 7.49
CA LYS A 110 2.84 10.25 6.89
C LYS A 110 3.90 9.94 5.83
N ARG A 111 4.54 8.76 5.91
CA ARG A 111 5.59 8.34 4.99
C ARG A 111 5.09 8.17 3.56
N TYR A 112 3.80 7.87 3.35
CA TYR A 112 3.21 7.81 2.01
C TYR A 112 3.22 9.15 1.27
N ALA A 113 3.33 10.29 1.99
CA ALA A 113 3.47 11.61 1.38
C ALA A 113 4.91 11.90 0.92
N SER A 114 5.91 11.11 1.37
CA SER A 114 7.30 11.31 0.94
C SER A 114 7.48 10.91 -0.53
N PRO A 115 8.25 11.65 -1.34
CA PRO A 115 8.48 11.32 -2.75
C PRO A 115 9.06 9.91 -2.95
N GLN A 116 9.86 9.44 -1.99
CA GLN A 116 10.56 8.15 -2.01
C GLN A 116 9.61 6.96 -1.92
N ILE A 117 8.57 7.06 -1.10
CA ILE A 117 7.54 6.03 -0.93
C ILE A 117 6.44 6.20 -1.96
N ARG A 118 6.01 7.44 -2.21
CA ARG A 118 4.95 7.79 -3.15
C ARG A 118 5.24 7.24 -4.56
N ARG A 119 6.47 7.41 -5.06
CA ARG A 119 6.90 6.88 -6.37
C ARG A 119 6.88 5.34 -6.49
N LYS A 120 6.75 4.61 -5.38
CA LYS A 120 6.65 3.14 -5.35
C LYS A 120 5.21 2.66 -5.35
N LEU A 121 4.23 3.57 -5.32
CA LEU A 121 2.82 3.24 -5.56
C LEU A 121 2.58 3.03 -7.06
N PRO A 122 1.58 2.22 -7.45
CA PRO A 122 1.08 2.17 -8.82
C PRO A 122 0.69 3.58 -9.31
N ARG A 123 1.02 3.90 -10.57
CA ARG A 123 0.77 5.25 -11.13
C ARG A 123 -0.68 5.71 -10.98
N TRP A 124 -1.64 4.83 -11.21
CA TRP A 124 -3.07 5.14 -11.10
C TRP A 124 -3.50 5.55 -9.67
N ILE A 125 -2.78 5.09 -8.64
CA ILE A 125 -3.00 5.53 -7.26
C ILE A 125 -2.31 6.87 -7.03
N ASP A 126 -1.07 7.01 -7.51
CA ASP A 126 -0.26 8.20 -7.32
C ASP A 126 -0.90 9.46 -7.93
N GLU A 127 -1.47 9.32 -9.13
CA GLU A 127 -2.18 10.37 -9.87
C GLU A 127 -3.43 10.89 -9.13
N GLU A 128 -4.13 10.01 -8.40
CA GLU A 128 -5.34 10.38 -7.63
C GLU A 128 -5.07 10.65 -6.14
N LEU A 129 -3.82 10.50 -5.68
CA LEU A 129 -3.47 10.59 -4.26
C LEU A 129 -3.62 12.02 -3.72
N LYS A 130 -4.47 12.16 -2.70
CA LYS A 130 -4.67 13.41 -1.94
C LYS A 130 -4.03 13.29 -0.57
N VAL A 131 -3.09 14.19 -0.26
CA VAL A 131 -2.45 14.25 1.06
C VAL A 131 -3.30 15.15 1.96
N ALA A 132 -3.88 14.57 3.01
CA ALA A 132 -4.63 15.33 4.01
C ALA A 132 -3.70 15.77 5.16
N ALA A 133 -3.71 17.06 5.49
CA ALA A 133 -2.89 17.61 6.57
C ALA A 133 -3.39 17.20 7.97
N ASN A 134 -4.68 16.88 8.10
CA ASN A 134 -5.31 16.50 9.35
C ASN A 134 -6.57 15.64 9.09
N PHE A 135 -7.16 15.14 10.17
CA PHE A 135 -8.36 14.31 10.11
C PHE A 135 -9.54 15.00 9.43
N GLY A 136 -9.79 16.28 9.72
CA GLY A 136 -10.90 17.04 9.12
C GLY A 136 -10.79 17.13 7.58
N ALA A 137 -9.58 17.40 7.07
CA ALA A 137 -9.31 17.39 5.64
C ALA A 137 -9.53 16.00 5.02
N ALA A 138 -9.09 14.93 5.70
CA ALA A 138 -9.29 13.55 5.23
C ALA A 138 -10.78 13.21 5.12
N VAL A 139 -11.57 13.52 6.15
CA VAL A 139 -13.04 13.30 6.15
C VAL A 139 -13.72 14.13 5.06
N LYS A 140 -13.29 15.37 4.82
CA LYS A 140 -13.80 16.21 3.73
C LYS A 140 -13.55 15.57 2.36
N HIS A 141 -12.33 15.07 2.11
CA HIS A 141 -11.99 14.39 0.86
C HIS A 141 -12.80 13.11 0.65
N LEU A 142 -12.95 12.29 1.70
CA LEU A 142 -13.76 11.08 1.66
C LEU A 142 -15.23 11.39 1.39
N GLY A 143 -15.81 12.37 2.09
CA GLY A 143 -17.19 12.79 1.89
C GLY A 143 -17.46 13.25 0.45
N ALA A 144 -16.53 13.99 -0.15
CA ALA A 144 -16.64 14.39 -1.55
C ALA A 144 -16.58 13.17 -2.49
N PHE A 145 -15.62 12.26 -2.28
CA PHE A 145 -15.48 11.03 -3.06
C PHE A 145 -16.76 10.18 -3.07
N TYR A 146 -17.33 9.90 -1.89
CA TYR A 146 -18.54 9.09 -1.79
C TYR A 146 -19.77 9.77 -2.41
N ARG A 147 -19.89 11.10 -2.35
CA ARG A 147 -20.99 11.80 -3.05
C ARG A 147 -20.86 11.66 -4.57
N THR A 148 -19.67 11.81 -5.12
CA THR A 148 -19.42 11.63 -6.56
C THR A 148 -19.73 10.20 -7.01
N LYS A 149 -19.29 9.18 -6.26
CA LYS A 149 -19.47 7.77 -6.63
C LYS A 149 -20.87 7.19 -6.37
N ARG A 150 -21.69 7.84 -5.54
CA ARG A 150 -23.09 7.43 -5.30
C ARG A 150 -24.07 8.08 -6.27
N ASN A 151 -23.70 9.20 -6.88
CA ASN A 151 -24.58 10.00 -7.76
C ASN A 151 -24.26 9.84 -9.25
N GLY A 152 -23.23 9.07 -9.61
CA GLY A 152 -22.87 8.73 -10.98
C GLY A 152 -22.81 7.22 -11.14
#